data_AF-A0A094ALK8-F1
#
_entry.id   AF-A0A094ALK8-F1
#
_cell.length_a   1.000
_cell.length_b   1.000
_cell.length_c   1.000
_cell.angle_alpha   90.00
_cell.angle_beta   90.00
_cell.angle_gamma   90.00
#
_symmetry.space_group_name_H-M   'P 1'
#
loop_
_entity.id
_entity.type
_entity.pdbx_description
1 polymer ?
#
loop_
_entity_poly.entity_id
_entity_poly.type
_entity_poly.pdbx_seq_one_letter_code
_entity_poly.pdbx_strand_id
1 'polypeptide(L)'
;LGLTILPTDVKLITKPEDVYQWSILTPGRAALSNRQLSKHSTGAYIELCNGVGVHFKAVLGKGAADYEPETRLVTTITAFDALEKSREHPSSDGITFQASAKEWRERFNSEVAIREALEIEMMGVKGENADLLTEMKALREEEATRIQKSTGSSADNIAHTSRTSIKGSRVKVRLCSTDPSRFKNVSGS
;
A
#
# COMPACT_ATOMS: atom_id res chain seq x y z
N LEU A 1 2.84 2.94 18.61
CA LEU A 1 1.85 1.91 18.21
C LEU A 1 0.61 2.62 17.66
N GLY A 2 0.66 3.07 16.41
CA GLY A 2 -0.41 3.84 15.74
C GLY A 2 -1.55 2.95 15.22
N LEU A 3 -2.05 2.04 16.06
CA LEU A 3 -3.22 1.24 15.73
C LEU A 3 -4.47 2.06 16.08
N THR A 4 -5.05 2.70 15.08
CA THR A 4 -6.36 3.34 15.21
C THR A 4 -7.42 2.26 15.14
N ILE A 5 -7.68 1.60 16.27
CA ILE A 5 -8.79 0.67 16.40
C ILE A 5 -10.03 1.50 16.76
N LEU A 6 -10.99 1.61 15.84
CA LEU A 6 -12.24 2.28 16.17
C LEU A 6 -12.96 1.43 17.23
N PRO A 7 -13.61 2.03 18.24
CA PRO A 7 -14.39 1.27 19.21
C PRO A 7 -15.44 0.35 18.58
N THR A 8 -15.92 0.68 17.37
CA THR A 8 -16.83 -0.12 16.55
C THR A 8 -16.20 -1.41 16.00
N ASP A 9 -14.87 -1.41 15.81
CA ASP A 9 -14.10 -2.53 15.29
C ASP A 9 -13.77 -3.55 16.40
N VAL A 10 -13.86 -3.14 17.67
CA VAL A 10 -13.70 -4.04 18.83
C VAL A 10 -15.00 -4.77 19.11
N LYS A 11 -15.15 -5.96 18.55
CA LYS A 11 -16.30 -6.83 18.83
C LYS A 11 -15.95 -7.83 19.93
N LEU A 12 -16.62 -7.71 21.08
CA LEU A 12 -16.57 -8.74 22.12
C LEU A 12 -17.27 -10.03 21.72
N ILE A 13 -18.27 -9.91 20.84
CA ILE A 13 -18.98 -11.05 20.28
C ILE A 13 -18.35 -11.32 18.91
N THR A 14 -17.45 -12.30 18.89
CA THR A 14 -16.78 -12.75 17.68
C THR A 14 -17.67 -13.73 16.93
N LYS A 15 -17.78 -13.58 15.62
CA LYS A 15 -18.43 -14.54 14.73
C LYS A 15 -17.53 -15.75 14.50
N PRO A 16 -18.08 -16.92 14.14
CA PRO A 16 -17.25 -18.09 13.83
C PRO A 16 -16.32 -17.86 12.63
N GLU A 17 -16.64 -16.89 11.75
CA GLU A 17 -15.80 -16.48 10.61
C GLU A 17 -14.68 -15.48 10.99
N ASP A 18 -14.68 -14.92 12.21
CA ASP A 18 -13.66 -13.96 12.62
C ASP A 18 -12.32 -14.66 12.87
N VAL A 19 -11.23 -13.99 12.46
CA VAL A 19 -9.84 -14.50 12.58
C VAL A 19 -9.47 -14.80 14.03
N TYR A 20 -9.95 -13.98 14.96
CA TYR A 20 -9.74 -14.15 16.39
C TYR A 20 -11.07 -14.36 17.11
N GLN A 21 -11.08 -15.32 18.03
CA GLN A 21 -12.21 -15.63 18.91
C GLN A 21 -11.82 -15.44 20.38
N TRP A 22 -12.78 -15.16 21.24
CA TRP A 22 -12.53 -15.09 22.68
C TRP A 22 -12.61 -16.47 23.32
N SER A 23 -11.52 -16.89 23.97
CA SER A 23 -11.52 -18.01 24.91
C SER A 23 -11.82 -17.49 26.32
N ILE A 24 -12.78 -18.13 27.01
CA ILE A 24 -13.11 -17.81 28.40
C ILE A 24 -12.38 -18.81 29.29
N LEU A 25 -11.42 -18.31 30.07
CA LEU A 25 -10.55 -19.12 30.93
C LEU A 25 -11.20 -19.42 32.29
N THR A 26 -12.12 -18.57 32.74
CA THR A 26 -12.79 -18.71 34.05
C THR A 26 -14.29 -19.00 33.89
N PRO A 27 -14.77 -20.18 34.33
CA PRO A 27 -16.19 -20.51 34.34
C PRO A 27 -16.99 -19.49 35.17
N GLY A 28 -18.10 -18.96 34.63
CA GLY A 28 -18.95 -17.95 35.30
C GLY A 28 -18.73 -16.50 34.85
N ARG A 29 -17.59 -16.19 34.21
CA ARG A 29 -17.32 -14.86 33.62
C ARG A 29 -17.84 -14.71 32.18
N ALA A 30 -18.36 -15.78 31.58
CA ALA A 30 -18.92 -15.81 30.23
C ALA A 30 -20.00 -14.74 29.97
N ALA A 31 -20.73 -14.35 31.02
CA ALA A 31 -21.80 -13.35 30.92
C ALA A 31 -21.31 -11.95 30.49
N LEU A 32 -20.02 -11.63 30.64
CA LEU A 32 -19.44 -10.36 30.19
C LEU A 32 -19.22 -10.30 28.67
N SER A 33 -18.96 -11.44 28.02
CA SER A 33 -18.71 -11.52 26.58
C SER A 33 -19.95 -11.29 25.72
N ASN A 34 -21.13 -11.66 26.23
CA ASN A 34 -22.43 -11.50 25.54
C ASN A 34 -23.13 -10.16 25.82
N ARG A 35 -22.52 -9.29 26.62
CA ARG A 35 -23.11 -8.02 27.06
C ARG A 35 -22.61 -6.87 26.18
N GLN A 36 -23.51 -6.16 25.51
CA GLN A 36 -23.18 -4.98 24.70
C GLN A 36 -22.54 -3.89 25.60
N LEU A 37 -21.23 -3.66 25.46
CA LEU A 37 -20.51 -2.63 26.23
C LEU A 37 -21.07 -1.23 26.05
N SER A 38 -21.67 -0.94 24.90
CA SER A 38 -22.32 0.35 24.62
C SER A 38 -23.50 0.66 25.55
N LYS A 39 -24.01 -0.33 26.28
CA LYS A 39 -25.17 -0.22 27.18
C LYS A 39 -24.82 -0.36 28.67
N HIS A 40 -23.54 -0.48 29.03
CA HIS A 40 -23.13 -0.68 30.43
C HIS A 40 -22.38 0.50 31.04
N SER A 41 -22.43 0.57 32.38
CA SER A 41 -21.74 1.58 33.19
C SER A 41 -20.22 1.42 33.10
N THR A 42 -19.49 2.50 33.39
CA THR A 42 -18.02 2.54 33.46
C THR A 42 -17.41 1.36 34.24
N GLY A 43 -18.11 0.84 35.25
CA GLY A 43 -17.67 -0.32 36.04
C GLY A 43 -17.52 -1.62 35.23
N ALA A 44 -18.44 -1.90 34.30
CA ALA A 44 -18.36 -3.10 33.46
C ALA A 44 -17.21 -3.03 32.46
N TYR A 45 -16.92 -1.82 31.95
CA TYR A 45 -15.75 -1.57 31.10
C TYR A 45 -14.45 -1.82 31.88
N ILE A 46 -14.35 -1.31 33.11
CA ILE A 46 -13.19 -1.54 33.98
C ILE A 46 -13.01 -3.03 34.29
N GLU A 47 -14.09 -3.74 34.62
CA GLU A 47 -14.03 -5.19 34.90
C GLU A 47 -13.57 -5.99 33.67
N LEU A 48 -14.00 -5.59 32.47
CA LEU A 48 -13.52 -6.17 31.23
C LEU A 48 -12.03 -5.91 31.02
N CYS A 49 -11.59 -4.65 31.12
CA CYS A 49 -10.18 -4.28 30.93
C CYS A 49 -9.27 -5.05 31.90
N ASN A 50 -9.69 -5.21 33.16
CA ASN A 50 -8.95 -5.97 34.16
C ASN A 50 -9.01 -7.49 33.94
N GLY A 51 -10.01 -7.98 33.20
CA GLY A 51 -10.22 -9.39 32.94
C GLY A 51 -9.54 -9.93 31.67
N VAL A 52 -9.11 -9.07 30.75
CA VAL A 52 -8.34 -9.51 29.57
C VAL A 52 -6.99 -10.08 30.02
N GLY A 53 -6.58 -11.22 29.48
CA GLY A 53 -5.37 -11.95 29.87
C GLY A 53 -5.55 -12.85 31.09
N VAL A 54 -6.47 -12.53 32.00
CA VAL A 54 -6.75 -13.29 33.23
C VAL A 54 -7.95 -14.23 33.05
N HIS A 55 -9.09 -13.68 32.64
CA HIS A 55 -10.36 -14.39 32.51
C HIS A 55 -10.73 -14.66 31.06
N PHE A 56 -10.21 -13.87 30.12
CA PHE A 56 -10.49 -13.99 28.69
C PHE A 56 -9.21 -13.80 27.89
N LYS A 57 -9.02 -14.59 26.83
CA LYS A 57 -7.89 -14.44 25.92
C LYS A 57 -8.34 -14.60 24.48
N ALA A 58 -7.85 -13.72 23.60
CA ALA A 58 -8.03 -13.89 22.16
C ALA A 58 -7.23 -15.11 21.67
N VAL A 59 -7.92 -16.03 21.01
CA VAL A 59 -7.36 -17.23 20.38
C VAL A 59 -7.65 -17.19 18.89
N LEU A 60 -6.79 -17.84 18.11
CA LEU A 60 -6.98 -17.93 16.67
C LEU A 60 -8.20 -18.81 16.36
N GLY A 61 -9.12 -18.29 15.54
CA GLY A 61 -10.30 -19.02 15.09
C GLY A 61 -9.91 -20.22 14.22
N LYS A 62 -10.74 -21.26 14.23
CA LYS A 62 -10.48 -22.53 13.53
C LYS A 62 -10.29 -22.39 12.00
N GLY A 63 -10.70 -21.27 11.41
CA GLY A 63 -10.54 -20.96 9.98
C GLY A 63 -9.32 -20.10 9.62
N ALA A 64 -8.48 -19.73 10.57
CA ALA A 64 -7.36 -18.81 10.35
C ALA A 64 -5.99 -19.50 10.32
N ALA A 65 -5.95 -20.79 9.96
CA ALA A 65 -4.71 -21.60 9.90
C ALA A 65 -3.62 -21.03 8.98
N ASP A 66 -4.00 -20.18 8.01
CA ASP A 66 -3.09 -19.54 7.05
C ASP A 66 -2.62 -18.15 7.50
N TYR A 67 -3.07 -17.66 8.66
CA TYR A 67 -2.64 -16.38 9.22
C TYR A 67 -1.33 -16.58 9.99
N GLU A 68 -0.20 -16.37 9.32
CA GLU A 68 1.09 -16.15 9.98
C GLU A 68 0.97 -14.86 10.82
N PRO A 69 0.94 -14.92 12.16
CA PRO A 69 0.94 -13.72 12.96
C PRO A 69 2.29 -13.05 12.73
N GLU A 70 2.25 -11.88 12.09
CA GLU A 70 3.41 -11.08 11.73
C GLU A 70 4.43 -11.14 12.86
N THR A 71 5.61 -11.68 12.60
CA THR A 71 6.59 -12.12 13.63
C THR A 71 6.94 -10.98 14.61
N ARG A 72 6.80 -9.73 14.15
CA ARG A 72 6.91 -8.50 14.94
C ARG A 72 5.84 -8.37 16.02
N LEU A 73 4.59 -8.70 15.72
CA LEU A 73 3.47 -8.69 16.68
C LEU A 73 3.66 -9.78 17.74
N VAL A 74 4.08 -10.99 17.36
CA VAL A 74 4.38 -12.08 18.32
C VAL A 74 5.50 -11.68 19.27
N THR A 75 6.56 -11.08 18.74
CA THR A 75 7.69 -10.56 19.54
C THR A 75 7.22 -9.46 20.50
N THR A 76 6.34 -8.56 20.03
CA THR A 76 5.79 -7.46 20.83
C THR A 76 4.87 -7.95 21.95
N ILE A 77 3.98 -8.91 21.67
CA ILE A 77 3.08 -9.52 22.66
C ILE A 77 3.88 -10.27 23.72
N THR A 78 4.91 -11.02 23.32
CA THR A 78 5.77 -11.76 24.26
C THR A 78 6.57 -10.80 25.16
N ALA A 79 7.03 -9.67 24.63
CA ALA A 79 7.68 -8.62 25.41
C ALA A 79 6.73 -7.93 26.40
N PHE A 80 5.46 -7.73 26.02
CA PHE A 80 4.42 -7.22 26.91
C PHE A 80 4.06 -8.20 28.03
N ASP A 81 3.90 -9.49 27.72
CA ASP A 81 3.65 -10.54 28.73
C ASP A 81 4.80 -10.67 29.73
N ALA A 82 6.05 -10.57 29.27
CA ALA A 82 7.23 -10.57 30.14
C ALA A 82 7.28 -9.32 31.04
N LEU A 83 6.89 -8.16 30.50
CA LEU A 83 6.78 -6.93 31.25
C LEU A 83 5.66 -6.99 32.31
N GLU A 84 4.51 -7.56 31.97
CA GLU A 84 3.38 -7.66 32.89
C GLU A 84 3.68 -8.61 34.06
N LYS A 85 4.38 -9.71 33.82
CA LYS A 85 4.88 -10.60 34.89
C LYS A 85 5.86 -9.92 35.85
N SER A 86 6.63 -8.94 35.37
CA SER A 86 7.52 -8.15 36.25
C SER A 86 6.75 -7.21 37.20
N ARG A 87 5.47 -6.96 36.92
CA ARG A 87 4.58 -6.11 37.71
C ARG A 87 3.94 -6.82 38.91
N GLU A 88 3.89 -8.15 38.91
CA GLU A 88 3.25 -8.96 39.97
C GLU A 88 4.00 -8.91 41.31
N HIS A 89 5.20 -8.33 41.36
CA HIS A 89 5.86 -7.94 42.59
C HIS A 89 5.99 -6.41 42.70
N PRO A 90 5.01 -5.72 43.32
CA PRO A 90 5.29 -4.43 43.91
C PRO A 90 6.14 -4.68 45.15
N SER A 91 7.46 -4.81 44.98
CA SER A 91 8.38 -4.64 46.10
C SER A 91 8.18 -3.21 46.60
N SER A 92 7.57 -3.11 47.79
CA SER A 92 7.08 -1.90 48.45
C SER A 92 8.21 -0.99 48.94
N ASP A 93 9.15 -0.64 48.07
CA ASP A 93 10.19 0.34 48.35
C ASP A 93 9.99 1.51 47.38
N GLY A 94 9.63 2.68 47.91
CA GLY A 94 9.37 3.89 47.09
C GLY A 94 10.55 4.29 46.21
N ILE A 95 11.77 3.86 46.57
CA ILE A 95 13.01 4.06 45.83
C ILE A 95 12.99 3.28 44.50
N THR A 96 12.51 2.03 44.51
CA THR A 96 12.44 1.16 43.33
C THR A 96 11.37 1.66 42.34
N PHE A 97 10.25 2.17 42.85
CA PHE A 97 9.21 2.77 42.03
C PHE A 97 9.68 4.06 41.34
N GLN A 98 10.40 4.92 42.07
CA GLN A 98 10.94 6.16 41.51
C GLN A 98 12.00 5.90 40.43
N ALA A 99 12.88 4.91 40.66
CA ALA A 99 13.86 4.46 39.67
C ALA A 99 13.18 3.94 38.40
N SER A 100 12.17 3.08 38.55
CA SER A 100 11.38 2.56 37.43
C SER A 100 10.68 3.68 36.64
N ALA A 101 10.10 4.66 37.33
CA ALA A 101 9.45 5.80 36.67
C ALA A 101 10.43 6.67 35.88
N LYS A 102 11.68 6.79 36.34
CA LYS A 102 12.74 7.51 35.63
C LYS A 102 13.17 6.75 34.37
N GLU A 103 13.39 5.45 34.48
CA GLU A 103 13.70 4.56 33.36
C GLU A 103 12.61 4.61 32.28
N TRP A 104 11.33 4.60 32.68
CA TRP A 104 10.21 4.72 31.75
C TRP A 104 10.18 6.05 31.00
N ARG A 105 10.48 7.16 31.69
CA ARG A 105 10.58 8.47 31.03
C ARG A 105 11.72 8.51 30.01
N GLU A 106 12.89 7.98 30.36
CA GLU A 106 14.03 7.93 29.46
C GLU A 106 13.72 7.09 28.23
N ARG A 107 13.14 5.89 28.41
CA ARG A 107 12.69 5.03 27.30
C ARG A 107 11.67 5.71 26.40
N PHE A 108 10.66 6.35 26.99
CA PHE A 108 9.64 7.05 26.22
C PHE A 108 10.24 8.19 25.40
N ASN A 109 11.14 8.98 25.98
CA ASN A 109 11.81 10.08 25.27
C ASN A 109 12.68 9.56 24.12
N SER A 110 13.42 8.46 24.31
CA SER A 110 14.19 7.83 23.24
C SER A 110 13.30 7.31 22.11
N GLU A 111 12.18 6.66 22.44
CA GLU A 111 11.21 6.17 21.46
C GLU A 111 10.57 7.32 20.66
N VAL A 112 10.26 8.43 21.32
CA VAL A 112 9.75 9.64 20.66
C VAL A 112 10.79 10.19 19.67
N ALA A 113 12.05 10.32 20.09
CA ALA A 113 13.12 10.81 19.20
C ALA A 113 13.34 9.91 17.98
N ILE A 114 13.29 8.58 18.15
CA ILE A 114 13.39 7.62 17.04
C ILE A 114 12.21 7.81 16.08
N ARG A 115 10.99 7.99 16.60
CA ARG A 115 9.81 8.18 15.77
C ARG A 115 9.88 9.47 14.97
N GLU A 116 10.27 10.57 15.59
CA GLU A 116 10.43 11.87 14.92
C GLU A 116 11.46 11.79 13.79
N ALA A 117 12.60 11.11 14.02
CA ALA A 117 13.60 10.89 12.99
C ALA A 117 13.06 10.09 11.79
N LEU A 118 12.33 9.01 12.05
CA LEU A 118 11.70 8.20 10.99
C LEU A 118 10.62 8.96 10.23
N GLU A 119 9.87 9.83 10.89
CA GLU A 119 8.85 10.67 10.25
C GLU A 119 9.48 11.69 9.29
N ILE A 120 10.61 12.28 9.68
CA ILE A 120 11.41 13.18 8.81
C ILE A 120 11.91 12.42 7.58
N GLU A 121 12.50 11.23 7.77
CA GLU A 121 12.99 10.40 6.66
C GLU A 121 11.85 10.03 5.70
N MET A 122 10.70 9.61 6.24
CA MET A 122 9.51 9.29 5.46
C MET A 122 9.00 10.48 4.65
N MET A 123 9.01 11.68 5.22
CA MET A 123 8.66 12.90 4.47
C MET A 123 9.64 13.17 3.32
N GLY A 124 10.94 12.93 3.53
CA GLY A 124 11.96 13.04 2.48
C GLY A 124 11.71 12.08 1.32
N VAL A 125 11.60 10.77 1.62
CA VAL A 125 11.33 9.73 0.61
C VAL A 125 10.02 9.98 -0.13
N LYS A 126 8.99 10.47 0.57
CA LYS A 126 7.71 10.82 -0.05
C LYS A 126 7.85 11.99 -1.03
N GLY A 127 8.68 12.98 -0.72
CA GLY A 127 9.02 14.08 -1.62
C GLY A 127 9.73 13.58 -2.87
N GLU A 128 10.81 12.81 -2.71
CA GLU A 128 11.58 12.23 -3.81
C GLU A 128 10.70 11.37 -4.74
N ASN A 129 9.80 10.57 -4.18
CA ASN A 129 8.86 9.78 -4.97
C ASN A 129 7.88 10.65 -5.77
N ALA A 130 7.47 11.81 -5.26
CA ALA A 130 6.61 12.73 -5.99
C ALA A 130 7.35 13.39 -7.16
N ASP A 131 8.62 13.74 -6.96
CA ASP A 131 9.49 14.30 -8.00
C ASP A 131 9.74 13.27 -9.11
N LEU A 132 10.13 12.04 -8.75
CA LEU A 132 10.33 10.94 -9.69
C LEU A 132 9.07 10.62 -10.50
N LEU A 133 7.90 10.65 -9.86
CA LEU A 133 6.63 10.42 -10.55
C LEU A 133 6.32 11.52 -11.56
N THR A 134 6.67 12.77 -11.23
CA THR A 134 6.53 13.92 -12.14
C THR A 134 7.47 13.80 -13.33
N GLU A 135 8.74 13.47 -13.09
CA GLU A 135 9.74 13.24 -14.14
C GLU A 135 9.32 12.10 -15.07
N MET A 136 8.84 10.99 -14.50
CA MET A 136 8.37 9.85 -15.29
C MET A 136 7.17 10.17 -16.17
N LYS A 137 6.29 11.06 -15.71
CA LYS A 137 5.16 11.54 -16.51
C LYS A 137 5.65 12.42 -17.66
N ALA A 138 6.57 13.34 -17.40
CA ALA A 138 7.14 14.22 -18.43
C ALA A 138 7.88 13.42 -19.51
N LEU A 139 8.69 12.43 -19.13
CA LEU A 139 9.37 11.54 -20.07
C LEU A 139 8.38 10.75 -20.94
N ARG A 140 7.28 10.27 -20.38
CA ARG A 140 6.23 9.60 -21.16
C ARG A 140 5.55 10.53 -22.15
N GLU A 141 5.29 11.78 -21.77
CA GLU A 141 4.71 12.78 -22.68
C GLU A 141 5.69 13.13 -23.81
N GLU A 142 6.97 13.34 -23.49
CA GLU A 142 8.02 13.57 -24.49
C GLU A 142 8.12 12.40 -25.47
N GLU A 143 8.18 11.17 -24.97
CA GLU A 143 8.25 9.98 -25.82
C GLU A 143 7.01 9.84 -26.71
N ALA A 144 5.81 10.12 -26.21
CA ALA A 144 4.58 10.11 -26.99
C ALA A 144 4.64 11.12 -28.16
N THR A 145 5.14 12.35 -27.91
CA THR A 145 5.31 13.34 -28.98
C THR A 145 6.36 12.90 -30.01
N ARG A 146 7.45 12.26 -29.58
CA ARG A 146 8.49 11.72 -30.46
C ARG A 146 7.93 10.62 -31.38
N ILE A 147 7.12 9.71 -30.83
CA ILE A 147 6.45 8.64 -31.59
C ILE A 147 5.47 9.25 -32.60
N GLN A 148 4.65 10.23 -32.20
CA GLN A 148 3.71 10.88 -33.11
C GLN A 148 4.42 11.59 -34.28
N LYS A 149 5.52 12.30 -34.00
CA LYS A 149 6.31 12.98 -35.03
C LYS A 149 6.94 12.00 -36.03
N SER A 150 7.52 10.91 -35.52
CA SER A 150 8.16 9.90 -36.36
C SER A 150 7.16 9.14 -37.23
N THR A 151 5.98 8.79 -36.70
CA THR A 151 4.91 8.13 -37.46
C THR A 151 4.29 9.05 -38.51
N GLY A 152 4.04 10.32 -38.18
CA GLY A 152 3.56 11.32 -39.15
C GLY A 152 4.54 11.53 -40.31
N SER A 153 5.83 11.73 -40.00
CA SER A 153 6.87 11.88 -41.03
C SER A 153 7.02 10.63 -41.90
N SER A 154 6.88 9.43 -41.32
CA SER A 154 6.89 8.17 -42.08
C SER A 154 5.71 8.09 -43.06
N ALA A 155 4.50 8.43 -42.62
CA ALA A 155 3.31 8.44 -43.47
C ALA A 155 3.44 9.43 -44.65
N ASP A 156 3.98 10.62 -44.40
CA ASP A 156 4.21 11.64 -45.44
C ASP A 156 5.25 11.16 -46.47
N ASN A 157 6.32 10.52 -46.02
CA ASN A 157 7.35 9.96 -46.88
C ASN A 157 6.81 8.82 -47.77
N ILE A 158 5.96 7.96 -47.20
CA ILE A 158 5.28 6.87 -47.94
C ILE A 158 4.30 7.45 -48.97
N ALA A 159 3.52 8.47 -48.59
CA ALA A 159 2.58 9.14 -49.49
C ALA A 159 3.30 9.86 -50.64
N HIS A 160 4.41 10.55 -50.36
CA HIS A 160 5.22 11.21 -51.37
C HIS A 160 5.82 10.20 -52.37
N THR A 161 6.42 9.12 -51.89
CA THR A 161 7.01 8.06 -52.71
C THR A 161 5.96 7.34 -53.57
N SER A 162 4.77 7.09 -53.01
CA SER A 162 3.66 6.49 -53.75
C SER A 162 3.18 7.42 -54.88
N ARG A 163 3.07 8.73 -54.60
CA ARG A 163 2.62 9.73 -55.58
C ARG A 163 3.62 9.91 -56.73
N THR A 164 4.93 9.88 -56.47
CA THR A 164 5.96 9.94 -57.52
C THR A 164 5.97 8.67 -58.37
N SER A 165 5.83 7.48 -57.75
CA SER A 165 5.75 6.20 -58.45
C SER A 165 4.53 6.11 -59.38
N ILE A 166 3.35 6.57 -58.91
CA ILE A 166 2.12 6.62 -59.74
C ILE A 166 2.29 7.61 -60.91
N LYS A 167 2.88 8.79 -60.68
CA LYS A 167 3.16 9.76 -61.76
C LYS A 167 4.12 9.17 -62.80
N GLY A 168 5.21 8.54 -62.37
CA GLY A 168 6.16 7.87 -63.26
C GLY A 168 5.50 6.76 -64.10
N SER A 169 4.64 5.95 -63.46
CA SER A 169 3.89 4.90 -64.15
C SER A 169 2.92 5.46 -65.19
N ARG A 170 2.20 6.56 -64.91
CA ARG A 170 1.33 7.23 -65.90
C ARG A 170 2.11 7.83 -67.06
N VAL A 171 3.28 8.43 -66.81
CA VAL A 171 4.14 8.98 -67.87
C VAL A 171 4.63 7.84 -68.78
N LYS A 172 5.04 6.71 -68.19
CA LYS A 172 5.47 5.53 -68.94
C LYS A 172 4.34 4.95 -69.81
N VAL A 173 3.14 4.81 -69.27
CA VAL A 173 1.96 4.36 -70.04
C VAL A 173 1.63 5.34 -71.17
N ARG A 174 1.69 6.65 -70.92
CA ARG A 174 1.44 7.67 -71.95
C ARG A 174 2.49 7.62 -73.06
N LEU A 175 3.77 7.43 -72.73
CA LEU A 175 4.83 7.24 -73.72
C LEU A 175 4.61 5.98 -74.57
N CYS A 176 4.25 4.85 -73.95
CA CYS A 176 3.97 3.59 -74.65
C CYS A 176 2.68 3.62 -75.49
N SER A 177 1.72 4.50 -75.19
CA SER A 177 0.51 4.71 -76.00
C SER A 177 0.66 5.81 -77.06
N THR A 178 1.81 6.48 -77.14
CA THR A 178 2.11 7.37 -78.28
C THR A 178 2.56 6.51 -79.44
N ASP A 179 1.67 6.33 -80.39
CA ASP A 179 1.85 5.51 -81.59
C ASP A 179 3.12 5.93 -82.37
N PRO A 180 4.12 5.05 -82.54
CA PRO A 180 5.36 5.38 -83.28
C PRO A 180 5.12 5.67 -84.77
N SER A 181 3.92 5.37 -85.26
CA SER A 181 3.54 5.52 -86.67
C SER A 181 3.27 6.96 -87.11
N ARG A 182 3.31 7.96 -86.20
CA ARG A 182 3.03 9.38 -86.54
C ARG A 182 4.25 10.23 -86.94
N PHE A 183 5.47 9.68 -86.92
CA PHE A 183 6.68 10.36 -87.40
C PHE A 183 7.24 9.68 -88.65
N LYS A 184 6.51 9.75 -89.76
CA LYS A 184 7.13 9.63 -91.09
C LYS A 184 6.57 10.72 -92.00
N ASN A 185 7.48 11.30 -92.77
CA ASN A 185 7.31 12.16 -93.93
C ASN A 185 7.30 13.68 -93.67
N VAL A 186 8.51 14.26 -93.55
CA VAL A 186 8.86 15.49 -94.29
C VAL A 186 10.33 15.39 -94.74
N SER A 187 10.57 14.72 -95.86
CA SER A 187 11.78 14.93 -96.67
C SER A 187 11.52 14.49 -98.12
N GLY A 188 11.47 15.47 -99.01
CA GLY A 188 11.17 15.36 -100.45
C GLY A 188 10.28 16.54 -100.83
N SER A 189 10.67 17.50 -101.67
CA SER A 189 11.80 17.64 -102.60
C SER A 189 12.23 19.10 -102.68
#